data_AF-A0A8T7GXL6-F1
#
_entry.id   AF-A0A8T7GXL6-F1
#
_cell.length_a   1.000
_cell.length_b   1.000
_cell.length_c   1.000
_cell.angle_alpha   90.00
_cell.angle_beta   90.00
_cell.angle_gamma   90.00
#
_symmetry.space_group_name_H-M   'P 1'
#
loop_
_entity.id
_entity.type
_entity.pdbx_description
1 polymer ?
#
loop_
_entity_poly.entity_id
_entity_poly.type
_entity_poly.pdbx_seq_one_letter_code
_entity_poly.pdbx_strand_id
1 'polypeptide(L)'
;MRYVAYLCIEREVRTPVPRHFLAPLALCREAVELSESDVEQLPSEVRDRLRGRGEVTVPIDRCRALLHRISKLNPPPESYVKIVAVLD
;
A
#
# COMPACT_ATOMS: atom_id res chain seq x y z
N MET A 1 1.85 5.98 14.71
CA MET A 1 2.16 4.95 13.69
C MET A 1 1.59 5.44 12.38
N ARG A 2 2.41 5.64 11.35
CA ARG A 2 1.96 6.17 10.06
C ARG A 2 1.84 5.03 9.06
N TYR A 3 0.91 5.13 8.12
CA TYR A 3 0.71 4.12 7.08
C TYR A 3 0.84 4.78 5.71
N VAL A 4 1.55 4.14 4.80
CA VAL A 4 1.75 4.67 3.44
C VAL A 4 1.38 3.58 2.44
N ALA A 5 0.47 3.91 1.53
CA ALA A 5 0.08 3.04 0.44
C ALA A 5 0.82 3.45 -0.84
N TYR A 6 1.44 2.46 -1.48
CA TYR A 6 2.18 2.59 -2.71
C TYR A 6 1.47 1.85 -3.85
N LEU A 7 1.28 2.53 -4.99
CA LEU A 7 0.76 1.89 -6.20
C LEU A 7 1.91 1.27 -7.00
N CYS A 8 1.96 -0.06 -7.09
CA CYS A 8 3.02 -0.83 -7.73
C CYS A 8 2.47 -1.66 -8.89
N ILE A 9 3.29 -2.01 -9.88
CA ILE A 9 2.97 -3.06 -10.86
C ILE A 9 3.47 -4.44 -10.40
N GLU A 10 2.92 -5.52 -10.95
CA GLU A 10 3.12 -6.90 -10.45
C GLU A 10 4.60 -7.29 -10.27
N ARG A 11 5.45 -6.96 -11.25
CA ARG A 11 6.88 -7.28 -11.24
C ARG A 11 7.64 -6.65 -10.07
N GLU A 12 7.05 -5.66 -9.40
CA GLU A 12 7.71 -4.80 -8.43
C GLU A 12 7.24 -5.01 -7.00
N VAL A 13 6.01 -5.48 -6.86
CA VAL A 13 5.37 -5.89 -5.59
C VAL A 13 6.25 -6.80 -4.73
N ARG A 14 7.05 -7.64 -5.38
CA ARG A 14 7.91 -8.62 -4.70
C ARG A 14 9.17 -7.99 -4.11
N THR A 15 9.45 -6.73 -4.42
CA THR A 15 10.62 -6.02 -3.91
C THR A 15 10.33 -5.51 -2.48
N PRO A 16 11.15 -5.86 -1.48
CA PRO A 16 11.02 -5.29 -0.14
C PRO A 16 11.18 -3.77 -0.21
N VAL A 17 10.34 -3.02 0.51
CA VAL A 17 10.52 -1.56 0.62
C VAL A 17 11.37 -1.32 1.87
N PRO A 18 12.56 -0.70 1.76
CA PRO A 18 13.37 -0.39 2.93
C PRO A 18 12.60 0.55 3.86
N ARG A 19 12.44 0.16 5.13
CA ARG A 19 11.67 0.90 6.17
C ARG A 19 12.17 2.33 6.43
N HIS A 20 13.38 2.66 5.96
CA HIS A 20 14.03 3.97 6.18
C HIS A 20 13.94 4.91 4.97
N PHE A 21 13.35 4.47 3.85
CA PHE A 21 13.24 5.27 2.64
C PHE A 21 11.77 5.61 2.36
N LEU A 22 11.39 6.85 2.68
CA LEU A 22 10.08 7.43 2.35
C LEU A 22 9.99 7.99 0.91
N ALA A 23 10.93 7.66 0.02
CA ALA A 23 10.91 8.02 -1.42
C ALA A 23 11.83 7.07 -2.23
N PRO A 24 11.54 6.78 -3.51
CA PRO A 24 11.06 5.47 -3.94
C PRO A 24 12.15 4.63 -4.60
N LEU A 25 12.15 3.31 -4.38
CA LEU A 25 12.55 2.42 -5.47
C LEU A 25 11.61 2.74 -6.64
N ALA A 26 12.17 3.07 -7.81
CA ALA A 26 11.55 3.61 -9.03
C ALA A 26 10.46 2.73 -9.69
N LEU A 27 9.63 2.14 -8.86
CA LEU A 27 8.79 1.01 -9.13
C LEU A 27 7.33 1.42 -8.83
N CYS A 28 7.04 1.81 -7.59
CA CYS A 28 5.70 2.24 -7.22
C CYS A 28 5.49 3.75 -7.47
N ARG A 29 4.43 4.12 -8.19
CA ARG A 29 4.25 5.47 -8.76
C ARG A 29 3.76 6.56 -7.81
N GLU A 30 3.22 6.22 -6.63
CA GLU A 30 2.80 7.25 -5.68
C GLU A 30 2.59 6.70 -4.28
N ALA A 31 2.84 7.55 -3.28
CA ALA A 31 2.64 7.30 -1.86
C ALA A 31 1.42 8.08 -1.36
N VAL A 32 0.34 7.39 -1.00
CA VAL A 32 -0.78 8.00 -0.27
C VAL A 32 -0.63 7.67 1.20
N GLU A 33 -0.49 8.69 2.05
CA GLU A 33 -0.58 8.50 3.49
C GLU A 33 -1.99 8.07 3.87
N LEU A 34 -2.11 6.97 4.61
CA LEU A 34 -3.37 6.42 5.11
C LEU A 34 -3.55 6.79 6.58
N SER A 35 -4.77 7.14 6.95
CA SER A 35 -5.16 7.25 8.37
C SER A 35 -5.39 5.86 8.98
N GLU A 36 -5.49 5.78 10.31
CA GLU A 36 -5.92 4.54 10.98
C GLU A 36 -7.32 4.11 10.52
N SER A 37 -8.23 5.07 10.29
CA SER A 37 -9.57 4.79 9.77
C SER A 37 -9.58 4.22 8.34
N ASP A 38 -8.61 4.58 7.50
CA ASP A 38 -8.43 3.97 6.17
C ASP A 38 -7.98 2.51 6.31
N VAL A 39 -7.06 2.25 7.24
CA VAL A 39 -6.57 0.89 7.54
C VAL A 39 -7.69 0.03 8.11
N GLU A 40 -8.56 0.58 8.95
CA GLU A 40 -9.70 -0.14 9.49
C GLU A 40 -10.74 -0.52 8.43
N GLN A 41 -10.81 0.18 7.30
CA GLN A 41 -11.70 -0.20 6.19
C GLN A 41 -11.12 -1.32 5.32
N LEU A 42 -9.86 -1.73 5.55
CA LEU A 42 -9.26 -2.84 4.83
C LEU A 42 -9.83 -4.19 5.29
N PRO A 43 -9.83 -5.21 4.41
CA PRO A 43 -10.18 -6.57 4.80
C PRO A 43 -9.35 -7.03 6.01
N SER A 44 -9.95 -7.81 6.91
CA SER A 44 -9.29 -8.28 8.15
C SER A 44 -7.94 -8.93 7.89
N GLU A 45 -7.84 -9.81 6.88
CA GLU A 45 -6.59 -10.48 6.49
C GLU A 45 -5.48 -9.47 6.15
N VAL A 46 -5.82 -8.36 5.50
CA VAL A 46 -4.86 -7.31 5.11
C VAL A 46 -4.38 -6.56 6.35
N ARG A 47 -5.29 -6.22 7.26
CA ARG A 47 -4.96 -5.54 8.52
C ARG A 47 -4.09 -6.42 9.41
N ASP A 48 -4.41 -7.70 9.52
CA ASP A 48 -3.67 -8.64 10.36
C ASP A 48 -2.25 -8.85 9.83
N ARG A 49 -2.09 -8.98 8.50
CA ARG A 49 -0.77 -9.05 7.86
C ARG A 49 0.03 -7.76 8.02
N LEU A 50 -0.62 -6.60 7.88
CA LEU A 50 0.01 -5.30 8.08
C LEU A 50 0.50 -5.12 9.53
N ARG A 51 -0.31 -5.50 10.52
CA ARG A 51 0.07 -5.48 11.94
C ARG A 51 1.20 -6.46 12.26
N GLY A 52 1.18 -7.65 11.65
CA GLY A 52 2.17 -8.70 11.91
C GLY A 52 3.54 -8.46 11.25
N ARG A 53 3.56 -7.89 10.04
CA ARG A 53 4.79 -7.76 9.23
C ARG A 53 5.27 -6.31 9.03
N GLY A 54 4.41 -5.33 9.32
CA GLY A 54 4.66 -3.93 9.02
C GLY A 54 4.55 -3.59 7.53
N GLU A 55 4.26 -4.56 6.66
CA GLU A 55 3.90 -4.30 5.27
C GLU A 55 2.97 -5.41 4.73
N VAL A 56 2.14 -5.05 3.76
CA VAL A 56 1.27 -5.98 3.04
C VAL A 56 1.12 -5.53 1.60
N THR A 57 1.00 -6.50 0.70
CA THR A 57 0.78 -6.23 -0.72
C THR A 57 -0.44 -6.99 -1.20
N VAL A 58 -1.29 -6.27 -1.92
CA VAL A 58 -2.61 -6.74 -2.33
C VAL A 58 -2.96 -6.20 -3.72
N PRO A 59 -3.67 -6.98 -4.55
CA PRO A 59 -4.22 -6.48 -5.81
C PRO A 59 -5.11 -5.26 -5.56
N ILE A 60 -5.07 -4.28 -6.43
CA ILE A 60 -5.81 -3.03 -6.25
C ILE A 60 -7.33 -3.25 -6.12
N ASP A 61 -7.86 -4.25 -6.83
CA ASP A 61 -9.28 -4.64 -6.80
C ASP A 61 -9.75 -5.13 -5.43
N ARG A 62 -8.83 -5.65 -4.60
CA ARG A 62 -9.13 -6.11 -3.23
C ARG A 62 -9.10 -4.97 -2.21
N CYS A 63 -8.66 -3.79 -2.62
CA CYS A 63 -8.59 -2.59 -1.78
C CYS A 63 -9.50 -1.49 -2.31
N ARG A 64 -10.78 -1.82 -2.56
CA ARG A 64 -11.78 -0.85 -3.02
C ARG A 64 -11.91 0.37 -2.10
N ALA A 65 -11.75 0.19 -0.79
CA ALA A 65 -11.73 1.30 0.16
C ALA A 65 -10.61 2.32 -0.14
N LEU A 66 -9.44 1.83 -0.57
CA LEU A 66 -8.31 2.68 -0.96
C LEU A 66 -8.39 3.16 -2.41
N LEU A 67 -9.20 2.51 -3.25
CA LEU A 67 -9.38 2.94 -4.64
C LEU A 67 -9.81 4.39 -4.73
N HIS A 68 -10.68 4.93 -3.87
CA HIS A 68 -11.05 6.35 -3.95
C HIS A 68 -9.88 7.31 -3.72
N ARG A 69 -8.86 6.87 -2.98
CA ARG A 69 -7.65 7.66 -2.69
C ARG A 69 -6.60 7.48 -3.80
N ILE A 70 -6.54 6.28 -4.38
CA ILE A 70 -5.57 5.86 -5.40
C ILE A 70 -6.11 6.07 -6.84
N SER A 71 -7.42 6.23 -7.05
CA SER A 71 -8.07 6.34 -8.36
C SER A 71 -7.73 7.62 -9.08
N LYS A 72 -7.35 8.68 -8.34
CA LYS A 72 -6.78 9.90 -8.91
C LYS A 72 -5.55 9.62 -9.81
N LEU A 73 -4.97 8.42 -9.69
CA LEU A 73 -3.73 8.03 -10.33
C LEU A 73 -3.92 7.23 -11.63
N ASN A 74 -5.18 6.98 -12.03
CA ASN A 74 -5.50 6.11 -13.19
C ASN A 74 -4.68 4.80 -13.19
N PRO A 75 -4.79 3.99 -12.13
CA PRO A 75 -4.00 2.78 -11.99
C PRO A 75 -4.33 1.79 -13.13
N PRO A 76 -3.31 1.19 -13.79
CA PRO A 76 -3.52 0.06 -14.68
C PRO A 76 -4.30 -1.08 -14.00
N PRO A 77 -5.07 -1.89 -14.73
CA PRO A 77 -5.84 -3.00 -14.17
C PRO A 77 -4.98 -4.01 -13.39
N GLU A 78 -3.72 -4.18 -13.78
CA GLU A 78 -2.77 -5.12 -13.16
C GLU A 78 -1.96 -4.49 -12.02
N SER A 79 -2.48 -3.42 -11.43
CA SER A 79 -1.79 -2.74 -10.34
C SER A 79 -2.07 -3.40 -8.99
N TYR A 80 -1.11 -3.20 -8.11
CA TYR A 80 -1.13 -3.67 -6.74
C TYR A 80 -0.90 -2.49 -5.81
N VAL A 81 -1.44 -2.61 -4.60
CA VAL A 81 -1.19 -1.66 -3.52
C VAL A 81 -0.29 -2.33 -2.51
N LYS A 82 0.87 -1.73 -2.25
CA LYS A 82 1.75 -2.09 -1.15
C LYS A 82 1.56 -1.09 -0.02
N ILE A 83 1.05 -1.55 1.12
CA ILE A 83 0.83 -0.72 2.30
C ILE A 83 1.97 -1.01 3.29
N VAL A 84 2.61 0.04 3.79
CA VAL A 84 3.73 -0.05 4.73
C VAL A 84 3.38 0.74 5.98
N ALA A 85 3.60 0.12 7.14
CA ALA A 85 3.54 0.77 8.44
C ALA A 85 4.92 1.36 8.76
N VAL A 86 4.96 2.68 8.89
CA VAL A 86 6.14 3.45 9.26
C VAL A 86 6.06 3.72 10.76
N LEU A 87 7.02 3.16 11.48
CA LEU A 87 7.27 3.49 12.88
C LEU A 87 8.17 4.73 12.86
N ASP A 88 7.67 5.82 13.44
CA ASP A 88 8.49 6.99 13.79
C ASP A 88 9.40 6.65 14.97
#